data_AF-A0A922MDR3-F1
#
_entry.id   AF-A0A922MDR3-F1
#
_cell.length_a   1.000
_cell.length_b   1.000
_cell.length_c   1.000
_cell.angle_alpha   90.00
_cell.angle_beta   90.00
_cell.angle_gamma   90.00
#
_symmetry.space_group_name_H-M   'P 1'
#
loop_
_entity.id
_entity.type
_entity.pdbx_description
1 polymer ?
#
loop_
_entity_poly.entity_id
_entity_poly.type
_entity_poly.pdbx_seq_one_letter_code
_entity_poly.pdbx_strand_id
1 'polypeptide(L)'
;MAKCGGCGQFIAATASIRCSKCAGCYHRACVGVPATATPSPAWLCPGCKAKMPRSDNSATPVKAIAEDSSVSVSPPTIILDLALEIRSFREELSALRVEIRELRQETSDFRFSLTIFSS
;
A
#
# COMPACT_ATOMS: atom_id res chain seq x y z
N MET A 1 14.81 12.47 -26.25
CA MET A 1 13.46 12.57 -25.66
C MET A 1 13.55 12.24 -24.17
N ALA A 2 13.11 13.11 -23.26
CA ALA A 2 13.18 12.82 -21.82
C ALA A 2 12.07 11.83 -21.41
N LYS A 3 12.41 10.85 -20.55
CA LYS A 3 11.43 9.96 -19.92
C LYS A 3 11.02 10.51 -18.56
N CYS A 4 9.78 10.27 -18.18
CA CYS A 4 9.25 10.61 -16.88
C CYS A 4 9.85 9.70 -15.81
N GLY A 5 10.45 10.27 -14.78
CA GLY A 5 10.97 9.53 -13.64
C GLY A 5 9.88 8.90 -12.75
N GLY A 6 8.60 9.17 -13.01
CA GLY A 6 7.46 8.58 -12.30
C GLY A 6 6.86 7.38 -13.03
N CYS A 7 6.46 7.55 -14.29
CA CYS A 7 5.78 6.50 -15.08
C CYS A 7 6.65 5.83 -16.15
N GLY A 8 7.88 6.28 -16.38
CA GLY A 8 8.80 5.74 -17.38
C GLY A 8 8.49 6.12 -18.84
N GLN A 9 7.33 6.74 -19.10
CA GLN A 9 6.91 7.13 -20.45
C GLN A 9 7.58 8.43 -20.93
N PHE A 10 7.62 8.62 -22.24
CA PHE A 10 8.18 9.85 -22.83
C PHE A 10 7.35 11.08 -22.48
N ILE A 11 8.03 12.21 -22.28
CA ILE A 11 7.40 13.48 -21.95
C ILE A 11 7.32 14.37 -23.21
N ALA A 12 6.14 14.93 -23.47
CA ALA A 12 5.96 15.97 -24.47
C ALA A 12 6.68 17.26 -24.07
N ALA A 13 7.27 17.98 -25.02
CA ALA A 13 8.16 19.11 -24.76
C ALA A 13 7.57 20.21 -23.85
N THR A 14 6.25 20.41 -23.88
CA THR A 14 5.53 21.48 -23.17
C THR A 14 4.97 21.08 -21.80
N ALA A 15 4.99 19.79 -21.45
CA ALA A 15 4.27 19.25 -20.28
C ALA A 15 5.19 18.63 -19.21
N SER A 16 6.46 19.02 -19.19
CA SER A 16 7.46 18.53 -18.23
C SER A 16 7.70 19.50 -17.08
N ILE A 17 8.02 18.95 -15.90
CA ILE A 17 8.63 19.69 -14.79
C ILE A 17 9.96 19.03 -14.43
N ARG A 18 10.98 19.84 -14.17
CA ARG A 18 12.33 19.37 -13.80
C ARG A 18 12.59 19.60 -12.32
N CYS A 19 13.24 18.63 -11.69
CA CYS A 19 13.73 18.79 -10.32
C CYS A 19 14.87 19.81 -10.30
N SER A 20 14.90 20.69 -9.30
CA SER A 20 16.01 21.63 -9.10
C SER A 20 17.30 20.97 -8.58
N LYS A 21 17.22 19.75 -8.03
CA LYS A 21 18.34 19.04 -7.39
C LYS A 21 18.92 17.89 -8.23
N CYS A 22 18.15 17.31 -9.14
CA CYS A 22 18.61 16.19 -9.97
C CYS A 22 18.16 16.37 -11.42
N ALA A 23 18.73 15.59 -12.34
CA ALA A 23 18.35 15.62 -13.76
C ALA A 23 16.95 15.02 -14.06
N GLY A 24 16.18 14.68 -13.03
CA GLY A 24 14.87 14.05 -13.16
C GLY A 24 13.83 14.97 -13.80
N CYS A 25 13.13 14.45 -14.80
CA CYS A 25 12.01 15.10 -15.48
C CYS A 25 10.73 14.29 -15.23
N TYR A 26 9.61 14.98 -15.04
CA TYR A 26 8.33 14.33 -14.71
C TYR A 26 7.20 14.96 -15.51
N HIS A 27 6.17 14.18 -15.85
CA HIS A 27 4.88 14.77 -16.22
C HIS A 27 4.31 15.47 -15.00
N ARG A 28 3.73 16.65 -15.21
CA ARG A 28 3.08 17.41 -14.13
C ARG A 28 2.03 16.57 -13.38
N ALA A 29 1.24 15.79 -14.12
CA ALA A 29 0.25 14.86 -13.56
C ALA A 29 0.87 13.75 -12.69
N CYS A 30 2.03 13.19 -13.08
CA CYS A 30 2.70 12.13 -12.32
C CYS A 30 3.25 12.60 -10.96
N VAL A 31 3.37 13.92 -10.76
CA VAL A 31 3.84 14.52 -9.52
C VAL A 31 2.81 15.44 -8.88
N GLY A 32 1.54 15.36 -9.31
CA GLY A 32 0.43 16.09 -8.71
C GLY A 32 0.47 17.61 -8.89
N VAL A 33 1.20 18.12 -9.88
CA VAL A 33 1.22 19.56 -10.19
C VAL A 33 0.14 19.85 -11.24
N PRO A 34 -0.86 20.71 -10.95
CA PRO A 34 -1.93 21.01 -11.90
C PRO A 34 -1.38 21.77 -13.12
N ALA A 35 -2.04 21.67 -14.27
CA ALA A 35 -1.57 22.28 -15.51
C ALA A 35 -1.48 23.82 -15.43
N THR A 36 -2.32 24.45 -14.61
CA THR A 36 -2.45 25.91 -14.45
C THR A 36 -1.50 26.52 -13.43
N ALA A 37 -0.92 25.72 -12.52
CA ALA A 37 -0.03 26.26 -11.49
C ALA A 37 1.37 26.55 -12.05
N THR A 38 2.00 27.63 -11.63
CA THR A 38 3.44 27.81 -11.86
C THR A 38 4.19 27.15 -10.71
N PRO A 39 4.93 26.04 -10.93
CA PRO A 39 5.72 25.43 -9.87
C PRO A 39 6.83 26.39 -9.44
N SER A 40 7.17 26.37 -8.15
CA SER A 40 8.33 27.10 -7.63
C SER A 40 9.60 26.69 -8.40
N PRO A 41 10.53 27.63 -8.68
CA PRO A 41 11.83 27.29 -9.27
C PRO A 41 12.65 26.35 -8.38
N ALA A 42 12.34 26.29 -7.09
CA ALA A 42 12.95 25.38 -6.12
C ALA A 42 12.21 24.02 -6.02
N TRP A 43 11.31 23.69 -6.96
CA TRP A 43 10.55 22.44 -6.91
C TRP A 43 11.47 21.20 -6.92
N LEU A 44 11.21 20.29 -5.98
CA LEU A 44 11.92 19.03 -5.83
C LEU A 44 11.00 17.87 -6.21
N CYS A 45 11.55 16.90 -6.93
CA CYS A 45 10.83 15.64 -7.18
C CYS A 45 10.62 14.86 -5.87
N PRO A 46 9.64 13.94 -5.82
CA PRO A 46 9.35 13.15 -4.62
C PRO A 46 10.58 12.44 -4.04
N GLY A 47 11.46 11.90 -4.90
CA GLY A 47 12.69 11.23 -4.47
C GLY A 47 13.72 12.17 -3.84
N CYS A 48 13.87 13.40 -4.37
CA CYS A 48 14.75 14.41 -3.76
C CYS A 48 14.15 14.98 -2.47
N LYS A 49 12.83 15.20 -2.45
CA LYS A 49 12.08 15.70 -1.29
C LYS A 49 12.18 14.74 -0.10
N ALA A 50 12.06 13.42 -0.34
CA ALA A 50 12.19 12.40 0.70
C ALA A 50 13.60 12.32 1.33
N LYS A 51 14.63 12.76 0.60
CA LYS A 51 16.03 12.80 1.07
C LYS A 51 16.41 14.11 1.75
N MET A 52 15.52 15.10 1.77
CA MET A 52 15.79 16.32 2.52
C MET A 52 15.76 15.97 4.02
N PRO A 53 16.70 16.48 4.82
CA PRO A 53 16.59 16.38 6.25
C PRO A 53 15.23 16.96 6.64
N ARG A 54 14.44 16.17 7.35
CA ARG A 54 13.21 16.68 7.96
C ARG A 54 13.68 17.83 8.86
N SER A 55 13.19 19.04 8.61
CA SER A 55 13.43 20.18 9.50
C SER A 55 13.15 19.73 10.92
N ASP A 56 13.93 20.22 11.88
CA ASP A 56 13.77 19.88 13.30
C ASP A 56 12.29 19.98 13.66
N ASN A 57 11.68 18.81 13.81
CA ASN A 57 10.30 18.72 14.22
C ASN A 57 10.29 18.84 15.73
N SER A 58 10.69 20.02 16.22
CA SER A 58 10.71 20.39 17.64
C SER A 58 9.30 20.32 18.26
N ALA A 59 8.27 20.10 17.42
CA ALA A 59 6.88 19.90 17.81
C ALA A 59 6.43 18.42 17.83
N THR A 60 7.28 17.45 17.49
CA THR A 60 7.04 16.03 17.84
C THR A 60 7.82 15.68 19.09
N PRO A 61 7.16 15.39 20.23
CA PRO A 61 7.86 14.83 21.38
C PRO A 61 8.19 13.37 21.05
N VAL A 62 9.32 13.15 20.39
CA VAL A 62 9.88 11.80 20.26
C VAL A 62 10.46 11.46 21.61
N LYS A 63 9.64 10.83 22.45
CA LYS A 63 9.98 10.40 23.81
C LYS A 63 11.23 9.54 23.74
N ALA A 64 12.37 10.13 24.12
CA ALA A 64 13.59 9.39 24.40
C ALA A 64 13.27 8.43 25.56
N ILE A 65 13.30 7.13 25.31
CA ILE A 65 13.29 6.12 26.36
C ILE A 65 14.60 5.36 26.20
N ALA A 66 15.63 5.90 26.83
CA ALA A 66 16.70 5.09 27.38
C ALA A 66 16.22 4.64 28.77
N GLU A 67 16.17 3.32 28.93
CA GLU A 67 16.28 2.54 30.18
C GLU A 67 15.11 2.52 31.19
N ASP A 68 14.63 1.28 31.36
CA ASP A 68 14.21 0.59 32.58
C ASP A 68 13.21 1.26 33.53
N SER A 69 11.93 0.92 33.36
CA SER A 69 11.01 0.65 34.47
C SER A 69 9.66 0.14 33.95
N SER A 70 9.14 -0.85 34.65
CA SER A 70 7.83 -1.48 34.51
C SER A 70 6.67 -0.49 34.35
N VAL A 71 6.14 -0.34 33.14
CA VAL A 71 4.82 0.27 32.92
C VAL A 71 4.03 -0.60 31.96
N SER A 72 2.99 -1.23 32.50
CA SER A 72 1.92 -1.91 31.76
C SER A 72 1.19 -0.89 30.89
N VAL A 73 1.56 -0.78 29.62
CA VAL A 73 0.78 0.01 28.65
C VAL A 73 -0.26 -0.93 28.06
N SER A 74 -1.52 -0.72 28.45
CA SER A 74 -2.66 -1.35 27.79
C SER A 74 -2.66 -0.98 26.29
N PRO A 75 -2.89 -1.94 25.38
CA PRO A 75 -2.85 -1.64 23.94
C PRO A 75 -3.95 -0.64 23.56
N PRO A 76 -3.68 0.30 22.63
CA PRO A 76 -4.74 1.16 22.09
C PRO A 76 -5.78 0.28 21.39
N THR A 77 -7.04 0.44 21.78
CA THR A 77 -8.21 -0.39 21.42
C THR A 77 -8.33 -0.69 19.93
N ILE A 78 -7.88 0.23 19.07
CA ILE A 78 -7.90 0.11 17.60
C ILE A 78 -7.04 -1.06 17.10
N ILE A 79 -5.88 -1.32 17.72
CA ILE A 79 -5.01 -2.43 17.32
C ILE A 79 -5.65 -3.77 17.71
N LEU A 80 -6.33 -3.81 18.85
CA LEU A 80 -7.04 -5.00 19.31
C LEU A 80 -8.23 -5.30 18.41
N ASP A 81 -8.99 -4.28 18.01
CA ASP A 81 -10.16 -4.40 17.15
C ASP A 81 -9.80 -4.99 15.77
N LEU A 82 -8.78 -4.41 15.12
CA LEU A 82 -8.30 -4.91 13.84
C LEU A 82 -7.74 -6.34 13.94
N ALA A 83 -7.07 -6.68 15.05
CA ALA A 83 -6.55 -8.03 15.25
C ALA A 83 -7.66 -9.08 15.44
N LEU A 84 -8.77 -8.68 16.07
CA LEU A 84 -9.95 -9.54 16.24
C LEU A 84 -10.68 -9.72 14.90
N GLU A 85 -10.87 -8.67 14.12
CA GLU A 85 -11.43 -8.77 12.77
C GLU A 85 -10.59 -9.68 11.87
N ILE A 86 -9.26 -9.50 11.84
CA ILE A 86 -8.35 -10.35 11.06
C ILE A 86 -8.48 -11.82 11.48
N ARG A 87 -8.66 -12.10 12.77
CA ARG A 87 -8.87 -13.46 13.27
C ARG A 87 -10.20 -14.03 12.79
N SER A 88 -11.30 -13.28 12.94
CA SER A 88 -12.63 -13.69 12.46
C SER A 88 -12.62 -14.03 10.97
N PHE A 89 -12.07 -13.14 10.14
CA PHE A 89 -11.98 -13.37 8.70
C PHE A 89 -11.17 -14.62 8.35
N ARG A 90 -10.09 -14.92 9.09
CA ARG A 90 -9.30 -16.13 8.87
C ARG A 90 -10.07 -17.40 9.20
N GLU A 91 -10.87 -17.37 10.25
CA GLU A 91 -11.72 -18.49 10.67
C GLU A 91 -12.81 -18.75 9.63
N GLU A 92 -13.51 -17.70 9.18
CA GLU A 92 -14.51 -17.80 8.10
C GLU A 92 -13.91 -18.36 6.80
N LEU A 93 -12.74 -17.86 6.38
CA LEU A 93 -12.05 -18.40 5.19
C LEU A 93 -11.60 -19.84 5.38
N SER A 94 -11.31 -20.27 6.62
CA SER A 94 -10.94 -21.66 6.90
C SER A 94 -12.16 -22.58 6.81
N ALA A 95 -13.30 -22.17 7.37
CA ALA A 95 -14.56 -22.90 7.30
C ALA A 95 -15.05 -23.04 5.85
N LEU A 96 -15.09 -21.92 5.12
CA LEU A 96 -15.51 -21.91 3.71
C LEU A 96 -14.64 -22.84 2.83
N ARG A 97 -13.33 -22.93 3.12
CA ARG A 97 -12.44 -23.87 2.40
C ARG A 97 -12.80 -25.34 2.67
N VAL A 98 -13.26 -25.66 3.87
CA VAL A 98 -13.73 -27.02 4.21
C VAL A 98 -15.03 -27.31 3.47
N GLU A 99 -16.00 -26.40 3.54
CA GLU A 99 -17.29 -26.53 2.84
C GLU A 99 -17.09 -26.75 1.33
N ILE A 100 -16.23 -25.96 0.68
CA ILE A 100 -15.93 -26.13 -0.75
C ILE A 100 -15.37 -27.52 -1.06
N ARG A 101 -14.58 -28.11 -0.17
CA ARG A 101 -14.03 -29.46 -0.37
C ARG A 101 -15.12 -30.52 -0.24
N GLU A 102 -15.99 -30.39 0.75
CA GLU A 102 -17.12 -31.30 0.97
C GLU A 102 -18.08 -31.24 -0.22
N LEU A 103 -18.45 -30.05 -0.68
CA LEU A 103 -19.34 -29.86 -1.82
C LEU A 103 -18.77 -30.48 -3.11
N ARG A 104 -17.44 -30.38 -3.30
CA ARG A 104 -16.74 -31.05 -4.42
C ARG A 104 -16.78 -32.56 -4.29
N GLN A 105 -16.66 -33.10 -3.08
CA GLN A 105 -16.74 -34.53 -2.82
C GLN A 105 -18.16 -35.05 -3.07
N GLU A 106 -19.18 -34.40 -2.51
CA GLU A 106 -20.59 -34.75 -2.75
C GLU A 106 -20.93 -34.73 -4.25
N THR A 107 -20.43 -33.71 -4.98
CA THR A 107 -20.59 -33.63 -6.44
C THR A 107 -19.92 -34.82 -7.14
N SER A 108 -18.74 -35.23 -6.69
CA SER A 108 -18.02 -36.39 -7.23
C SER A 108 -18.79 -37.69 -6.98
N ASP A 109 -19.29 -37.88 -5.76
CA ASP A 109 -20.02 -39.09 -5.34
C ASP A 109 -21.36 -39.21 -6.06
N PHE A 110 -22.08 -38.10 -6.23
CA PHE A 110 -23.30 -38.06 -7.02
C PHE A 110 -23.04 -38.42 -8.49
N ARG A 111 -21.96 -37.87 -9.08
CA ARG A 111 -21.55 -38.23 -10.45
C ARG A 111 -21.19 -39.71 -10.56
N PHE A 112 -20.47 -40.26 -9.59
CA PHE A 112 -20.10 -41.68 -9.59
C PHE A 112 -21.35 -42.58 -9.49
N SER A 113 -22.29 -42.22 -8.62
CA SER A 113 -23.56 -42.95 -8.48
C SER A 113 -24.32 -42.98 -9.81
N LEU A 114 -24.45 -41.84 -10.50
CA LEU A 114 -25.09 -41.78 -11.82
C LEU A 114 -24.40 -42.66 -12.87
N THR A 115 -23.06 -42.79 -12.82
CA THR A 115 -22.34 -43.66 -13.76
C THR A 115 -22.58 -45.15 -13.51
N ILE A 116 -22.78 -45.56 -12.25
CA ILE A 116 -23.12 -46.96 -11.91
C ILE A 116 -24.52 -47.32 -12.39
N PHE A 117 -25.52 -46.45 -12.16
CA PHE A 117 -26.91 -46.74 -12.56
C PHE A 117 -27.16 -46.65 -14.07
N SER A 118 -26.21 -46.12 -14.84
CA SER A 118 -26.29 -45.99 -16.30
C SER A 118 -25.56 -47.12 -17.06
N SER A 119 -24.97 -48.09 -16.34
CA SER A 119 -24.30 -49.28 -16.87
C SER A 119 -25.14 -50.53 -16.66
#